data_AF-A0A8C6VLJ3-F1
#
_entry.id   AF-A0A8C6VLJ3-F1
#
_cell.length_a   1.000
_cell.length_b   1.000
_cell.length_c   1.000
_cell.angle_alpha   90.00
_cell.angle_beta   90.00
_cell.angle_gamma   90.00
#
_symmetry.space_group_name_H-M   'P 1'
#
loop_
_entity.id
_entity.type
_entity.pdbx_description
1 polymer ?
#
loop_
_entity_poly.entity_id
_entity_poly.type
_entity_poly.pdbx_seq_one_letter_code
_entity_poly.pdbx_strand_id
1 'polypeptide(L)'
;MEVDAIFNQLGYPALSTDKATSLKGQLRNLGDKNNAVRVLIEQRIQTFLRHCLYPGGQNAKNLLQGLNPIQEEVLEIGQRFGSLIHHNRQVFGPYYSEILKKLLLPGGKSETGKVSS
;
A
#
# COMPACT_ATOMS: atom_id res chain seq x y z
N MET A 1 -3.03 -11.38 33.36
CA MET A 1 -1.93 -12.36 33.40
C MET A 1 -0.85 -12.06 32.37
N GLU A 2 -1.10 -12.01 31.05
CA GLU A 2 -0.02 -11.67 30.09
C GLU A 2 0.35 -10.17 30.06
N VAL A 3 -0.65 -9.29 30.03
CA VAL A 3 -0.42 -7.82 30.00
C VAL A 3 0.25 -7.31 31.27
N ASP A 4 -0.16 -7.81 32.44
CA ASP A 4 0.40 -7.40 33.74
C ASP A 4 1.87 -7.86 33.87
N ALA A 5 2.22 -9.02 33.31
CA ALA A 5 3.59 -9.52 33.28
C ALA A 5 4.50 -8.62 32.43
N ILE A 6 4.02 -8.17 31.27
CA ILE A 6 4.77 -7.24 30.39
C ILE A 6 4.98 -5.89 31.09
N PHE A 7 3.95 -5.33 31.73
CA PHE A 7 4.07 -4.06 32.46
C PHE A 7 5.10 -4.15 33.58
N ASN A 8 5.08 -5.22 34.38
CA ASN A 8 6.08 -5.47 35.41
C ASN A 8 7.49 -5.61 34.84
N GLN A 9 7.65 -6.32 33.71
CA GLN A 9 8.95 -6.49 33.06
C GLN A 9 9.52 -5.17 32.53
N LEU A 10 8.65 -4.24 32.14
CA LEU A 10 9.00 -2.89 31.69
C LEU A 10 9.13 -1.87 32.84
N GLY A 11 8.95 -2.29 34.10
CA GLY A 11 9.02 -1.41 35.27
C GLY A 11 7.81 -0.50 35.47
N TYR A 12 6.70 -0.78 34.79
CA TYR A 12 5.44 -0.05 34.92
C TYR A 12 4.50 -0.70 35.93
N PRO A 13 3.70 0.09 36.68
CA PRO A 13 2.70 -0.45 37.58
C PRO A 13 1.60 -1.19 36.79
N ALA A 14 1.02 -2.22 37.41
CA ALA A 14 -0.11 -2.95 36.84
C ALA A 14 -1.26 -2.00 36.47
N LEU A 15 -1.93 -2.29 35.37
CA LEU A 15 -3.09 -1.52 34.92
C LEU A 15 -4.24 -1.68 35.93
N SER A 16 -4.97 -0.60 36.21
CA SER A 16 -6.24 -0.73 36.92
C SER A 16 -7.22 -1.56 36.09
N THR A 17 -8.18 -2.20 36.77
CA THR A 17 -9.22 -3.03 36.12
C THR A 17 -9.93 -2.30 34.98
N ASP A 18 -10.24 -1.00 35.18
CA ASP A 18 -10.90 -0.18 34.17
C ASP A 18 -10.01 0.07 32.95
N LYS A 19 -8.72 0.38 33.17
CA LYS A 19 -7.76 0.58 32.08
C LYS A 19 -7.51 -0.70 31.29
N ALA A 20 -7.39 -1.83 31.98
CA ALA A 20 -7.23 -3.14 31.35
C ALA A 20 -8.46 -3.52 30.51
N THR A 21 -9.66 -3.24 31.01
CA THR A 21 -10.92 -3.49 30.29
C THR A 21 -11.04 -2.59 29.07
N SER A 22 -10.71 -1.30 29.21
CA SER A 22 -10.69 -0.34 28.11
C SER A 22 -9.70 -0.75 27.01
N LEU A 23 -8.46 -1.10 27.37
CA LEU A 23 -7.43 -1.55 26.43
C LEU A 23 -7.86 -2.79 25.65
N LYS A 24 -8.45 -3.79 26.34
CA LYS A 24 -9.00 -4.99 25.67
C LYS A 24 -10.13 -4.62 24.71
N GLY A 25 -11.00 -3.68 25.08
CA GLY A 25 -12.06 -3.16 24.21
C GLY A 25 -11.49 -2.50 22.95
N GLN A 26 -10.48 -1.66 23.11
CA GLN A 26 -9.79 -1.00 21.99
C GLN A 26 -9.10 -2.00 21.06
N LEU A 27 -8.38 -2.98 21.61
CA LEU A 27 -7.74 -4.04 20.83
C LEU A 27 -8.76 -4.88 20.04
N ARG A 28 -9.91 -5.22 20.63
CA ARG A 28 -11.00 -5.91 19.92
C ARG A 28 -11.58 -5.05 18.81
N ASN A 29 -11.73 -3.76 19.05
CA ASN A 29 -12.24 -2.81 18.05
C ASN A 29 -11.29 -2.68 16.85
N LEU A 30 -9.97 -2.91 16.99
CA LEU A 30 -9.07 -2.95 15.83
C LEU A 30 -9.43 -4.05 14.81
N GLY A 31 -10.16 -5.09 15.22
CA GLY A 31 -10.68 -6.11 14.31
C GLY A 31 -11.78 -5.60 13.36
N ASP A 32 -12.46 -4.50 13.73
CA ASP A 32 -13.46 -3.86 12.88
C ASP A 32 -12.79 -3.27 11.63
N LYS A 33 -13.37 -3.55 10.46
CA LYS A 33 -12.92 -2.99 9.17
C LYS A 33 -13.14 -1.49 9.09
N ASN A 34 -14.13 -0.96 9.81
CA ASN A 34 -14.47 0.46 9.84
C ASN A 34 -13.75 1.22 10.95
N ASN A 35 -12.86 0.57 11.71
CA ASN A 35 -12.07 1.23 12.72
C ASN A 35 -11.23 2.36 12.10
N ALA A 36 -11.31 3.57 12.68
CA ALA A 36 -10.66 4.76 12.13
C ALA A 36 -9.14 4.59 11.98
N VAL A 37 -8.47 3.90 12.92
CA VAL A 37 -7.02 3.65 12.86
C VAL A 37 -6.70 2.70 11.69
N ARG A 38 -7.49 1.64 11.52
CA ARG A 38 -7.30 0.68 10.42
C ARG A 38 -7.50 1.35 9.07
N VAL A 39 -8.58 2.11 8.90
CA VAL A 39 -8.85 2.87 7.67
C VAL A 39 -7.73 3.84 7.36
N LEU A 40 -7.21 4.54 8.37
CA LEU A 40 -6.09 5.48 8.21
C LEU A 40 -4.81 4.78 7.74
N ILE A 41 -4.46 3.65 8.36
CA ILE A 41 -3.27 2.85 7.98
C ILE A 41 -3.41 2.35 6.54
N GLU A 42 -4.58 1.83 6.17
CA GLU A 42 -4.86 1.36 4.82
C GLU A 42 -4.72 2.49 3.79
N GLN A 43 -5.29 3.66 4.05
CA GLN A 43 -5.18 4.83 3.17
C GLN A 43 -3.73 5.27 2.98
N ARG A 44 -2.90 5.23 4.03
CA ARG A 44 -1.47 5.57 3.93
C ARG A 44 -0.70 4.56 3.07
N ILE A 45 -0.93 3.27 3.28
CA ILE A 45 -0.31 2.20 2.47
C ILE A 45 -0.72 2.35 1.00
N GLN A 46 -2.02 2.52 0.72
CA GLN A 46 -2.51 2.70 -0.65
C GLN A 46 -1.92 3.96 -1.30
N THR A 47 -1.81 5.06 -0.56
CA THR A 47 -1.22 6.31 -1.05
C THR A 47 0.25 6.12 -1.40
N PHE A 48 1.01 5.44 -0.52
CA PHE A 48 2.40 5.09 -0.79
C PHE A 48 2.54 4.21 -2.04
N LEU A 49 1.74 3.15 -2.17
CA LEU A 49 1.79 2.25 -3.33
C LEU A 49 1.42 2.97 -4.64
N ARG A 50 0.44 3.89 -4.61
CA ARG A 50 0.12 4.75 -5.75
C ARG A 50 1.30 5.64 -6.11
N HIS A 51 2.03 6.16 -5.12
CA HIS A 51 3.22 6.97 -5.37
C HIS A 51 4.32 6.17 -6.08
N CYS A 52 4.49 4.88 -5.74
CA CYS A 52 5.40 3.98 -6.44
C CYS A 52 5.09 3.80 -7.94
N LEU A 53 3.89 4.16 -8.41
CA LEU A 53 3.49 4.09 -9.82
C LEU A 53 4.00 5.26 -10.65
N TYR A 54 4.37 6.39 -10.03
CA TYR A 54 4.78 7.59 -10.74
C TYR A 54 6.28 7.54 -11.09
N PRO A 55 6.66 7.72 -12.36
CA PRO A 55 8.06 7.84 -12.75
C PRO A 55 8.71 9.03 -12.02
N GLY A 56 9.78 8.80 -11.26
CA GLY A 56 10.51 9.85 -10.55
C GLY A 56 10.07 10.13 -9.11
N GLY A 57 9.37 9.18 -8.46
CA GLY A 57 8.92 9.24 -7.05
C GLY A 57 10.05 9.33 -6.02
N GLN A 58 10.75 10.46 -6.00
CA GLN A 58 11.63 10.87 -4.92
C GLN A 58 10.71 11.37 -3.78
N ASN A 59 10.90 10.86 -2.56
CA ASN A 59 10.20 11.21 -1.29
C ASN A 59 9.11 10.26 -0.76
N ALA A 60 9.06 9.00 -1.21
CA ALA A 60 8.13 8.01 -0.65
C ALA A 60 8.30 7.75 0.87
N LYS A 61 9.45 8.07 1.46
CA LYS A 61 9.73 7.88 2.90
C LYS A 61 8.87 8.77 3.80
N ASN A 62 8.55 9.99 3.38
CA ASN A 62 7.69 10.89 4.18
C ASN A 62 6.24 10.39 4.27
N LEU A 63 5.81 9.57 3.29
CA LEU A 63 4.47 8.96 3.27
C LEU A 63 4.33 7.81 4.27
N LEU A 64 5.43 7.33 4.85
CA LEU A 64 5.46 6.23 5.81
C LEU A 64 5.52 6.73 7.27
N GLN A 65 5.42 8.04 7.50
CA GLN A 65 5.36 8.59 8.86
C GLN A 65 4.14 8.01 9.61
N GLY A 66 4.39 7.43 10.78
CA GLY A 66 3.37 6.71 11.57
C GLY A 66 3.12 5.27 11.14
N LEU A 67 3.88 4.77 10.15
CA LEU A 67 3.99 3.35 9.80
C LEU A 67 5.39 2.79 10.12
N ASN A 68 6.18 3.49 10.94
CA ASN A 68 7.54 3.09 11.30
C ASN A 68 7.66 1.60 11.70
N PRO A 69 6.72 0.99 12.47
CA PRO A 69 6.82 -0.42 12.84
C PRO A 69 6.72 -1.42 11.68
N ILE A 70 6.16 -1.00 10.54
CA ILE A 70 5.97 -1.84 9.35
C ILE A 70 6.63 -1.21 8.10
N GLN A 71 7.55 -0.28 8.32
CA GLN A 71 8.08 0.57 7.25
C GLN A 71 8.87 -0.24 6.24
N GLU A 72 9.68 -1.19 6.72
CA GLU A 72 10.53 -2.01 5.88
C GLU A 72 9.70 -2.92 4.96
N GLU A 73 8.67 -3.56 5.51
CA GLU A 73 7.75 -4.42 4.79
C GLU A 73 6.97 -3.64 3.72
N VAL A 74 6.49 -2.44 4.06
CA VAL A 74 5.77 -1.59 3.11
C VAL A 74 6.71 -1.12 1.98
N LEU A 75 7.96 -0.76 2.29
CA LEU A 75 8.96 -0.40 1.29
C LEU A 75 9.26 -1.56 0.34
N GLU A 76 9.45 -2.76 0.87
CA GLU A 76 9.71 -3.95 0.07
C GLU A 76 8.54 -4.26 -0.88
N ILE A 77 7.30 -4.21 -0.39
CA ILE A 77 6.10 -4.38 -1.21
C ILE A 77 6.04 -3.32 -2.30
N GLY A 78 6.32 -2.05 -1.95
CA GLY A 78 6.35 -0.94 -2.91
C GLY A 78 7.37 -1.14 -4.02
N GLN A 79 8.57 -1.62 -3.70
CA GLN A 79 9.60 -1.93 -4.69
C GLN A 79 9.17 -3.05 -5.63
N ARG A 80 8.70 -4.18 -5.10
CA ARG A 80 8.22 -5.32 -5.90
C ARG A 80 7.06 -4.91 -6.81
N PHE A 81 6.12 -4.13 -6.26
CA PHE A 81 4.98 -3.60 -7.02
C PHE A 81 5.45 -2.66 -8.14
N GLY A 82 6.36 -1.74 -7.86
CA GLY A 82 6.96 -0.85 -8.86
C GLY A 82 7.65 -1.61 -10.00
N SER A 83 8.47 -2.62 -9.66
CA SER A 83 9.13 -3.48 -10.65
C SER A 83 8.13 -4.24 -11.53
N LEU A 84 7.07 -4.79 -10.93
CA LEU A 84 6.02 -5.50 -11.67
C LEU A 84 5.30 -4.58 -12.66
N ILE A 85 4.92 -3.39 -12.23
CA ILE A 85 4.23 -2.41 -13.08
C ILE A 85 5.16 -1.90 -14.18
N HIS A 86 6.44 -1.67 -13.87
CA HIS A 86 7.42 -1.27 -14.87
C HIS A 86 7.57 -2.34 -15.96
N HIS A 87 7.71 -3.62 -15.56
CA HIS A 87 7.77 -4.72 -16.50
C HIS A 87 6.49 -4.85 -17.33
N ASN A 88 5.32 -4.76 -16.68
CA ASN A 88 4.04 -4.78 -17.38
C ASN A 88 3.93 -3.65 -18.43
N ARG A 89 4.37 -2.43 -18.09
CA ARG A 89 4.41 -1.32 -19.05
C ARG A 89 5.38 -1.56 -20.18
N GLN A 90 6.55 -2.14 -19.93
CA GLN A 90 7.51 -2.44 -21.00
C GLN A 90 6.97 -3.47 -21.99
N VAL A 91 6.41 -4.58 -21.48
CA VAL A 91 5.93 -5.70 -22.31
C VAL A 91 4.63 -5.35 -23.01
N PHE A 92 3.68 -4.77 -22.27
CA PHE A 92 2.32 -4.56 -22.76
C PHE A 92 2.04 -3.12 -23.22
N GLY A 93 2.97 -2.19 -23.01
CA GLY A 93 2.87 -0.79 -23.39
C GLY A 93 2.46 -0.55 -24.85
N PRO A 94 3.05 -1.24 -25.84
CA PRO A 94 2.63 -1.13 -27.23
C PRO A 94 1.16 -1.49 -27.43
N TYR A 95 0.68 -2.57 -26.81
CA TYR A 95 -0.70 -3.03 -26.92
C TYR A 95 -1.68 -2.04 -26.27
N TYR A 96 -1.36 -1.52 -25.08
CA TYR A 96 -2.15 -0.48 -24.45
C TYR A 96 -2.21 0.78 -25.30
N SER A 97 -1.09 1.17 -25.91
CA SER A 97 -1.02 2.33 -26.80
C SER A 97 -1.91 2.16 -28.03
N GLU A 98 -1.95 0.98 -28.64
CA GLU A 98 -2.83 0.71 -29.78
C GLU A 98 -4.32 0.76 -29.42
N ILE A 99 -4.70 0.23 -28.25
CA ILE A 99 -6.08 0.34 -27.74
C ILE A 99 -6.44 1.81 -27.50
N LEU A 100 -5.56 2.56 -26.83
CA LEU A 100 -5.80 3.97 -26.52
C LEU A 100 -5.88 4.82 -27.79
N LYS A 101 -5.03 4.59 -28.80
CA LYS A 101 -5.11 5.27 -30.09
C LYS A 101 -6.46 5.04 -30.76
N LYS A 102 -6.96 3.79 -30.79
CA LYS A 102 -8.28 3.47 -31.38
C LYS A 102 -9.43 4.13 -30.64
N LEU A 103 -9.33 4.27 -29.31
CA LEU A 103 -10.38 4.83 -28.48
C LEU A 103 -10.39 6.37 -28.49
N LEU A 104 -9.21 6.99 -28.51
CA LEU A 104 -9.04 8.43 -28.31
C LEU A 104 -8.83 9.22 -29.62
N LEU A 105 -8.47 8.57 -30.73
CA LEU A 105 -8.29 9.22 -32.02
C LEU A 105 -9.44 8.86 -32.97
N PRO A 106 -10.18 9.86 -33.51
CA PRO A 106 -11.22 9.59 -34.49
C PRO A 106 -10.58 9.15 -35.82
N GLY A 107 -10.72 7.86 -36.17
CA GLY A 107 -10.28 7.31 -37.46
C GLY A 107 -9.25 6.17 -37.40
N GLY A 108 -9.23 5.35 -36.34
CA GLY A 108 -8.26 4.26 -36.14
C GLY A 108 -8.24 3.20 -37.26
N LYS A 109 -7.46 3.44 -38.31
CA LYS A 109 -7.01 2.40 -39.24
C LYS A 109 -5.78 1.73 -38.65
N SER A 110 -5.95 0.53 -38.10
CA SER A 110 -4.83 -0.37 -37.87
C SER A 110 -4.36 -0.90 -39.21
N GLU A 111 -3.17 -0.47 -39.66
CA GLU A 111 -2.50 -1.10 -40.79
C GLU A 111 -2.03 -2.50 -40.38
N THR A 112 -2.90 -3.48 -40.64
CA THR A 112 -2.51 -4.88 -40.76
C THR A 112 -1.89 -5.10 -42.13
N GLY A 113 -0.59 -5.40 -42.17
CA GLY A 113 0.01 -6.22 -43.23
C GLY A 113 1.12 -5.59 -44.05
N LYS A 114 2.35 -6.09 -43.86
CA LYS A 114 3.04 -6.91 -44.88
C LYS A 114 4.28 -7.58 -44.27
N VAL A 115 4.16 -8.89 -44.05
CA VAL A 115 5.28 -9.80 -44.33
C VAL A 115 5.37 -9.85 -45.85
N SER A 116 6.51 -9.47 -46.41
CA SER A 116 6.85 -9.77 -47.80
C SER A 116 8.37 -9.92 -47.87
N SER A 117 8.75 -11.17 -48.07
CA SER A 117 9.92 -11.78 -48.73
C SER A 117 11.27 -11.06 -48.68
#